data_AF-A0A2V9HC96-F1
#
_entry.id   AF-A0A2V9HC96-F1
#
_cell.length_a   1.000
_cell.length_b   1.000
_cell.length_c   1.000
_cell.angle_alpha   90.00
_cell.angle_beta   90.00
_cell.angle_gamma   90.00
#
_symmetry.space_group_name_H-M   'P 1'
#
loop_
_entity.id
_entity.type
_entity.pdbx_description
1 polymer ?
#
loop_
_entity_poly.entity_id
_entity_poly.type
_entity_poly.pdbx_seq_one_letter_code
_entity_poly.pdbx_strand_id
1 'polypeptide(L)'
;MSALPSGSAVAARLAPAKPKTRGFLHIVRHGAGPNAIYVVTYHRLDRVGTLPKPALAEGAQALIELLERIGADFHLREVRGALEDILRLGSANFPDLWLSDEEMLEKGLVES
;
A
#
# COMPACT_ATOMS: atom_id res chain seq x y z
N MET A 1 50.53 18.18 -19.83
CA MET A 1 49.83 16.89 -20.01
C MET A 1 49.02 16.63 -18.76
N SER A 2 47.71 16.84 -18.81
CA SER A 2 46.81 16.66 -17.68
C SER A 2 45.87 15.50 -17.97
N ALA A 3 45.94 14.45 -17.17
CA ALA A 3 45.08 13.28 -17.26
C ALA A 3 43.70 13.62 -16.67
N LEU A 4 42.64 13.41 -17.45
CA LEU A 4 41.26 13.41 -16.96
C LEU A 4 40.99 12.02 -16.35
N PRO A 5 40.40 11.93 -15.14
CA PRO A 5 39.94 10.65 -14.62
C PRO A 5 38.72 10.20 -15.41
N SER A 6 38.82 9.00 -15.97
CA SER A 6 37.73 8.26 -16.60
C SER A 6 36.53 8.15 -15.65
N GLY A 7 35.50 8.94 -15.92
CA GLY A 7 34.18 8.82 -15.30
C GLY A 7 33.47 7.56 -15.78
N SER A 8 33.94 6.40 -15.32
CA SER A 8 33.29 5.10 -15.48
C SER A 8 32.69 4.70 -14.14
N ALA A 9 31.55 5.26 -13.78
CA ALA A 9 30.61 4.64 -12.84
C ALA A 9 29.24 5.33 -12.90
N VAL A 10 28.19 4.52 -12.95
CA VAL A 10 26.81 4.87 -12.59
C VAL A 10 26.02 5.73 -13.59
N ALA A 11 26.01 5.35 -14.87
CA ALA A 11 24.78 5.47 -15.67
C ALA A 11 23.99 4.15 -15.55
N ALA A 12 23.70 3.74 -14.31
CA ALA A 12 22.63 2.78 -14.10
C ALA A 12 21.36 3.47 -14.60
N ARG A 13 20.87 3.01 -15.74
CA ARG A 13 19.59 3.38 -16.30
C ARG A 13 18.53 3.14 -15.22
N LEU A 14 18.22 4.17 -14.43
CA LEU A 14 16.93 4.27 -13.77
C LEU A 14 15.93 4.37 -14.92
N ALA A 15 15.35 3.23 -15.29
CA ALA A 15 14.08 3.23 -15.98
C ALA A 15 13.16 4.22 -15.26
N PRO A 16 12.37 5.05 -15.97
CA PRO A 16 11.38 5.87 -15.30
C PRO A 16 10.50 4.91 -14.50
N ALA A 17 10.57 4.99 -13.17
CA ALA A 17 9.69 4.24 -12.29
C ALA A 17 8.27 4.51 -12.82
N LYS A 18 7.55 3.46 -13.21
CA LYS A 18 6.16 3.55 -13.67
C LYS A 18 5.40 4.49 -12.73
N PRO A 19 4.59 5.41 -13.26
CA PRO A 19 3.97 6.45 -12.46
C PRO A 19 3.26 5.80 -11.28
N LYS A 20 3.70 6.16 -10.07
CA LYS A 20 3.05 5.71 -8.84
C LYS A 20 1.60 6.17 -8.89
N THR A 21 0.70 5.19 -8.90
CA THR A 21 -0.74 5.41 -8.93
C THR A 21 -1.16 6.00 -7.59
N ARG A 22 -1.87 7.13 -7.62
CA ARG A 22 -2.34 7.77 -6.38
C ARG A 22 -3.60 7.05 -5.90
N GLY A 23 -3.56 6.50 -4.70
CA GLY A 23 -4.71 5.82 -4.11
C GLY A 23 -4.76 5.91 -2.59
N PHE A 24 -5.76 5.23 -2.03
CA PHE A 24 -5.92 5.04 -0.59
C PHE A 24 -6.43 3.62 -0.33
N LEU A 25 -6.13 3.05 0.83
CA LEU A 25 -6.82 1.82 1.26
C LEU A 25 -8.07 2.19 2.02
N HIS A 26 -9.16 1.51 1.72
CA HIS A 26 -10.36 1.48 2.54
C HIS A 26 -10.42 0.16 3.27
N ILE A 27 -10.59 0.19 4.58
CA ILE A 27 -10.59 -0.99 5.44
C ILE A 27 -11.92 -1.03 6.17
N VAL A 28 -12.60 -2.18 6.10
CA VAL A 28 -13.86 -2.43 6.79
C VAL A 28 -13.69 -3.61 7.74
N ARG A 29 -14.10 -3.44 8.98
CA ARG A 29 -14.09 -4.47 10.01
C ARG A 29 -15.48 -5.10 10.12
N HIS A 30 -15.53 -6.41 9.99
CA HIS A 30 -16.70 -7.24 10.21
C HIS A 30 -16.54 -8.03 11.50
N GLY A 31 -17.53 -7.91 12.40
CA GLY A 31 -17.52 -8.58 13.70
C GLY A 31 -16.81 -7.79 14.80
N ALA A 32 -16.81 -8.36 16.00
CA ALA A 32 -16.21 -7.78 17.19
C ALA A 32 -15.26 -8.78 17.87
N GLY A 33 -14.29 -8.27 18.64
CA GLY A 33 -13.31 -9.09 19.34
C GLY A 33 -12.09 -9.50 18.48
N PRO A 34 -11.34 -10.52 18.93
CA PRO A 34 -10.06 -10.92 18.33
C PRO A 34 -10.21 -11.59 16.96
N ASN A 35 -11.38 -12.15 16.65
CA ASN A 35 -11.68 -12.83 15.39
C ASN A 35 -12.40 -11.91 14.39
N ALA A 36 -12.26 -10.60 14.53
CA ALA A 36 -12.84 -9.66 13.58
C ALA A 36 -12.15 -9.81 12.22
N ILE A 37 -12.93 -9.79 11.14
CA ILE A 37 -12.44 -9.91 9.77
C ILE A 37 -12.30 -8.50 9.20
N TYR A 38 -11.13 -8.19 8.65
CA TYR A 38 -10.85 -6.93 8.00
C TYR A 38 -10.80 -7.14 6.49
N VAL A 39 -11.62 -6.37 5.78
CA VAL A 39 -11.64 -6.32 4.32
C VAL A 39 -10.89 -5.06 3.90
N VAL A 40 -9.75 -5.24 3.26
CA VAL A 40 -8.86 -4.17 2.79
C VAL A 40 -9.01 -4.02 1.29
N THR A 41 -9.47 -2.87 0.84
CA THR A 41 -9.69 -2.56 -0.59
C THR A 41 -8.85 -1.36 -0.98
N TYR A 42 -8.02 -1.49 -2.02
CA TYR A 42 -7.29 -0.35 -2.55
C TYR A 42 -8.16 0.42 -3.55
N HIS A 43 -8.28 1.73 -3.37
CA HIS A 43 -8.99 2.62 -4.27
C HIS A 43 -7.99 3.52 -5.00
N ARG A 44 -7.93 3.37 -6.33
CA ARG A 44 -7.19 4.26 -7.22
C ARG A 44 -7.98 5.54 -7.44
N LEU A 45 -7.32 6.70 -7.40
CA LEU A 45 -7.93 7.98 -7.72
C LEU A 45 -7.96 8.24 -9.23
N ASP A 46 -6.93 7.78 -9.93
CA ASP A 46 -6.88 7.60 -11.36
C ASP A 46 -7.62 6.29 -11.71
N ARG A 47 -8.85 6.39 -12.20
CA ARG A 47 -9.69 5.23 -12.60
C ARG A 47 -9.17 4.48 -13.84
N VAL A 48 -7.86 4.44 -14.03
CA VAL A 48 -7.14 3.86 -15.17
C VAL A 48 -6.30 2.70 -14.64
N GLY A 49 -6.52 1.48 -15.13
CA GLY A 49 -5.74 0.29 -14.78
C GLY A 49 -6.57 -0.89 -14.26
N THR A 50 -5.90 -1.91 -13.75
CA THR A 50 -6.49 -3.17 -13.26
C THR A 50 -7.43 -2.96 -12.07
N LEU A 51 -8.49 -3.76 -12.01
CA LEU A 51 -9.49 -3.70 -10.94
C LEU A 51 -8.84 -4.11 -9.61
N PRO A 52 -8.96 -3.30 -8.55
CA PRO A 52 -8.42 -3.66 -7.26
C PRO A 52 -9.20 -4.84 -6.65
N LYS A 53 -8.48 -5.86 -6.19
CA LYS A 53 -9.01 -7.03 -5.51
C LYS A 53 -9.03 -6.79 -3.99
N PRO A 54 -10.15 -7.03 -3.30
CA PRO A 54 -10.19 -6.97 -1.85
C PRO A 54 -9.28 -8.03 -1.22
N ALA A 55 -8.44 -7.62 -0.28
CA ALA A 55 -7.65 -8.50 0.56
C ALA A 55 -8.36 -8.73 1.90
N LEU A 56 -8.28 -9.95 2.42
CA LEU A 56 -8.88 -10.33 3.70
C LEU A 56 -7.78 -10.51 4.75
N ALA A 57 -8.03 -10.02 5.95
CA ALA A 57 -7.19 -10.22 7.12
C ALA A 57 -8.06 -10.62 8.32
N GLU A 58 -7.75 -11.76 8.95
CA GLU A 58 -8.47 -12.24 10.13
C GLU A 58 -7.72 -11.85 11.41
N GLY A 59 -8.36 -11.02 12.24
CA GLY A 59 -7.76 -10.48 13.44
C GLY A 59 -6.81 -9.31 13.18
N ALA A 60 -6.53 -8.57 14.26
CA ALA A 60 -5.72 -7.34 14.17
C ALA A 60 -4.28 -7.62 13.73
N GLN A 61 -3.72 -8.78 14.10
CA GLN A 61 -2.37 -9.18 13.73
C GLN A 61 -2.23 -9.38 12.21
N ALA A 62 -3.12 -10.14 11.59
CA ALA A 62 -3.10 -10.35 10.15
C ALA A 62 -3.32 -9.04 9.37
N LEU A 63 -4.09 -8.11 9.93
CA LEU A 63 -4.28 -6.78 9.34
C LEU A 63 -2.97 -5.99 9.34
N ILE A 64 -2.25 -5.97 10.46
CA ILE A 64 -0.97 -5.27 10.58
C ILE A 64 0.04 -5.86 9.60
N GLU A 65 0.18 -7.19 9.55
CA GLU A 65 1.09 -7.87 8.60
C GLU A 65 0.74 -7.57 7.14
N LEU A 66 -0.56 -7.54 6.80
CA LEU A 66 -1.03 -7.17 5.47
C LEU A 66 -0.64 -5.72 5.14
N LEU A 67 -0.84 -4.79 6.07
CA LEU A 67 -0.50 -3.38 5.91
C LEU A 67 1.01 -3.15 5.77
N GLU A 68 1.84 -3.83 6.58
CA GLU A 68 3.30 -3.84 6.45
C GLU A 68 3.74 -4.34 5.08
N ARG A 69 3.18 -5.47 4.64
CA ARG A 69 3.46 -6.03 3.30
C ARG A 69 3.06 -5.05 2.19
N ILE A 70 1.97 -4.31 2.39
CA ILE A 70 1.53 -3.30 1.42
C ILE A 70 2.45 -2.07 1.40
N GLY A 71 3.18 -1.82 2.49
CA GLY A 71 4.10 -0.69 2.64
C GLY A 71 3.46 0.49 3.36
N ALA A 72 2.45 0.24 4.20
CA ALA A 72 1.89 1.27 5.07
C ALA A 72 2.91 1.71 6.12
N ASP A 73 3.11 3.02 6.28
CA ASP A 73 4.01 3.57 7.29
C ASP A 73 3.27 3.86 8.60
N PHE A 74 3.44 2.99 9.59
CA PHE A 74 2.84 3.12 10.92
C PHE A 74 3.43 4.29 11.76
N HIS A 75 4.51 4.93 11.31
CA HIS A 75 5.02 6.14 11.94
C HIS A 75 4.18 7.38 11.60
N LEU A 76 3.38 7.33 10.52
CA LEU A 76 2.45 8.39 10.17
C LEU A 76 1.29 8.46 11.17
N ARG A 77 0.92 9.69 11.57
CA ARG A 77 -0.17 9.92 12.53
C ARG A 77 -1.52 9.52 11.94
N GLU A 78 -1.65 9.69 10.63
CA GLU A 78 -2.82 9.38 9.82
C GLU A 78 -3.09 7.88 9.79
N VAL A 79 -2.04 7.07 9.63
CA VAL A 79 -2.12 5.59 9.64
C VAL A 79 -2.50 5.08 11.02
N ARG A 80 -1.91 5.64 12.09
CA ARG A 80 -2.30 5.30 13.48
C ARG A 80 -3.73 5.70 13.79
N GLY A 81 -4.14 6.92 13.40
CA GLY A 81 -5.52 7.38 13.57
C GLY A 81 -6.52 6.50 12.80
N ALA A 82 -6.16 6.06 11.60
CA ALA A 82 -7.00 5.16 10.82
C ALA A 82 -7.12 3.77 11.47
N LEU A 83 -6.07 3.23 12.11
CA LEU A 83 -6.18 2.00 12.91
C LEU A 83 -7.14 2.17 14.10
N GLU A 84 -7.05 3.30 14.81
CA GLU A 84 -7.95 3.63 15.90
C GLU A 84 -9.41 3.78 15.41
N ASP A 85 -9.61 4.41 14.26
CA ASP A 85 -10.93 4.57 13.65
C ASP A 85 -11.52 3.24 13.17
N ILE A 86 -10.72 2.29 12.68
CA ILE A 86 -11.22 0.94 12.39
C ILE A 86 -11.75 0.27 13.65
N LEU A 87 -11.03 0.39 14.77
CA LEU A 87 -11.44 -0.22 16.03
C LEU A 87 -12.70 0.44 16.61
N ARG A 88 -12.85 1.76 16.44
CA ARG A 88 -13.94 2.56 17.00
C ARG A 88 -15.20 2.59 16.12
N LEU A 89 -15.03 2.74 14.82
CA LEU A 89 -16.10 2.98 13.84
C LEU A 89 -16.36 1.77 12.94
N GLY A 90 -15.48 0.76 12.98
CA GLY A 90 -15.59 -0.42 12.12
C GLY A 90 -15.14 -0.18 10.68
N SER A 91 -14.63 1.01 10.34
CA SER A 91 -14.01 1.28 9.04
C SER A 91 -13.07 2.47 9.10
N ALA A 92 -12.07 2.51 8.22
CA ALA A 92 -11.24 3.69 8.01
C ALA A 92 -10.61 3.74 6.62
N ASN A 93 -10.12 4.92 6.26
CA ASN A 93 -9.33 5.14 5.06
C ASN A 93 -7.87 5.42 5.45
N PHE A 94 -6.95 4.75 4.77
CA PHE A 94 -5.51 4.96 4.92
C PHE A 94 -5.05 5.80 3.73
N PRO A 95 -4.81 7.11 3.94
CA PRO A 95 -4.21 7.94 2.91
C PRO A 95 -2.73 7.56 2.73
N ASP A 96 -2.18 7.92 1.57
CA ASP A 96 -0.74 7.88 1.27
C ASP A 96 -0.14 6.53 0.83
N LEU A 97 -0.90 5.76 0.03
CA LEU A 97 -0.33 4.62 -0.68
C LEU A 97 -0.13 4.94 -2.15
N TRP A 98 1.15 4.95 -2.53
CA TRP A 98 1.62 5.20 -3.89
C TRP A 98 2.19 3.90 -4.46
N LEU A 99 1.29 3.03 -4.89
CA LEU A 99 1.64 1.74 -5.45
C LEU A 99 1.65 1.81 -6.97
N SER A 100 2.66 1.26 -7.60
CA SER A 100 2.65 0.98 -9.05
C SER A 100 1.79 -0.26 -9.35
N ASP A 101 1.37 -0.43 -10.60
CA ASP A 101 0.58 -1.61 -11.02
C ASP A 101 1.33 -2.94 -10.74
N GLU A 102 2.65 -2.94 -10.86
CA GLU A 102 3.51 -4.09 -10.55
C GLU A 102 3.51 -4.40 -9.05
N GLU A 103 3.66 -3.38 -8.20
CA GLU A 103 3.56 -3.54 -6.75
C GLU A 103 2.15 -3.98 -6.31
N MET A 104 1.10 -3.49 -6.97
CA MET A 104 -0.26 -3.96 -6.72
C MET A 104 -0.41 -5.44 -7.07
N LEU A 105 0.20 -5.92 -8.15
CA LEU A 105 0.18 -7.33 -8.56
C LEU A 105 0.96 -8.20 -7.58
N GLU A 106 2.18 -7.80 -7.21
CA GLU A 106 3.02 -8.52 -6.23
C GLU A 106 2.36 -8.60 -4.85
N LYS A 107 1.62 -7.56 -4.45
CA LYS A 107 0.94 -7.48 -3.16
C LYS A 107 -0.45 -8.14 -3.17
N GLY A 108 -0.89 -8.69 -4.31
CA GLY A 108 -2.17 -9.39 -4.47
C GLY A 108 -3.39 -8.46 -4.43
N LEU A 109 -3.20 -7.18 -4.74
CA LEU A 109 -4.23 -6.13 -4.71
C LEU A 109 -4.95 -5.96 -6.05
N VAL A 110 -4.65 -6.75 -7.08
CA VAL A 110 -5.29 -6.74 -8.40
C VAL A 110 -5.53 -8.15 -8.92
N GLU A 111 -6.55 -8.33 -9.75
CA GLU A 111 -6.75 -9.60 -10.47
C GLU A 111 -5.75 -9.75 -11.62
N SER A 112 -5.15 -10.94 -11.74
CA SER A 112 -4.24 -11.35 -12.82
C SER A 112 -4.96 -11.60 -14.13
#